data_AF-A0A9P8XSY3-F1
#
_entry.id   AF-A0A9P8XSY3-F1
#
_cell.length_a   1.000
_cell.length_b   1.000
_cell.length_c   1.000
_cell.angle_alpha   90.00
_cell.angle_beta   90.00
_cell.angle_gamma   90.00
#
_symmetry.space_group_name_H-M   'P 1'
#
loop_
_entity.id
_entity.type
_entity.pdbx_description
1 polymer ?
#
loop_
_entity_poly.entity_id
_entity_poly.type
_entity_poly.pdbx_seq_one_letter_code
_entity_poly.pdbx_strand_id
1 'polypeptide(L)'
;RRLEAAYGHYAYTCPVRQTAKWGTSYLAKDPPVFIYHRALNKTALYGANHGDQMRYQTYNPEVRTISPAQDEVAGKFHAYCVSFILTSDPNKALKATGNPRFANRPQWPGWKGGRGLTLVLGEGNDERAGGTSAGVAENVKENGWADKECDFWWRMTEKYED
;
A
#
# COMPACT_ATOMS: atom_id res chain seq x y z
N ARG A 1 -4.46 8.59 -17.70
CA ARG A 1 -5.08 7.83 -18.81
C ARG A 1 -6.32 7.11 -18.27
N ARG A 2 -7.46 7.11 -18.96
CA ARG A 2 -8.76 6.66 -18.39
C ARG A 2 -8.98 5.14 -18.45
N LEU A 3 -8.51 4.49 -19.52
CA LEU A 3 -8.68 3.05 -19.71
C LEU A 3 -7.91 2.23 -18.67
N GLU A 4 -6.64 2.57 -18.45
CA GLU A 4 -5.77 1.92 -17.47
C GLU A 4 -6.29 2.11 -16.05
N ALA A 5 -6.82 3.28 -15.73
CA ALA A 5 -7.46 3.53 -14.44
C ALA A 5 -8.73 2.68 -14.26
N ALA A 6 -9.59 2.61 -15.27
CA ALA A 6 -10.80 1.78 -15.22
C ALA A 6 -10.46 0.30 -15.01
N TYR A 7 -9.50 -0.24 -15.76
CA TYR A 7 -9.02 -1.61 -15.57
C TYR A 7 -8.38 -1.82 -14.20
N GLY A 8 -7.51 -0.90 -13.76
CA GLY A 8 -6.86 -0.96 -12.45
C GLY A 8 -7.88 -0.97 -11.29
N HIS A 9 -8.92 -0.15 -11.40
CA HIS A 9 -10.01 -0.13 -10.42
C HIS A 9 -10.80 -1.44 -10.41
N TYR A 10 -11.21 -1.93 -11.59
CA TYR A 10 -11.99 -3.16 -11.72
C TYR A 10 -11.22 -4.39 -11.25
N ALA A 11 -9.98 -4.57 -11.70
CA ALA A 11 -9.24 -5.81 -11.52
C ALA A 11 -8.45 -5.88 -10.20
N TYR A 12 -8.09 -4.74 -9.59
CA TYR A 12 -7.20 -4.71 -8.44
C TYR A 12 -7.73 -3.86 -7.28
N THR A 13 -7.89 -2.55 -7.48
CA THR A 13 -8.15 -1.63 -6.36
C THR A 13 -9.47 -1.93 -5.67
N CYS A 14 -10.57 -2.02 -6.42
CA CYS A 14 -11.89 -2.11 -5.83
C CYS A 14 -12.21 -3.50 -5.25
N PRO A 15 -11.83 -4.63 -5.89
CA PRO A 15 -11.96 -5.94 -5.26
C PRO A 15 -11.17 -6.06 -3.95
N VAL A 16 -9.93 -5.55 -3.88
CA VAL A 16 -9.13 -5.56 -2.64
C VAL A 16 -9.83 -4.79 -1.52
N ARG A 17 -10.38 -3.61 -1.83
CA ARG A 17 -11.12 -2.80 -0.85
C ARG A 17 -12.45 -3.47 -0.44
N GLN A 18 -13.12 -4.20 -1.34
CA GLN A 18 -14.34 -4.96 -1.00
C GLN A 18 -14.02 -6.12 -0.05
N THR A 19 -12.94 -6.87 -0.32
CA THR A 19 -12.45 -7.94 0.55
C THR A 19 -12.12 -7.42 1.94
N ALA A 20 -11.43 -6.27 2.02
CA ALA A 20 -11.15 -5.63 3.31
C ALA A 20 -12.44 -5.21 4.03
N LYS A 21 -13.50 -4.86 3.29
CA LYS A 21 -14.78 -4.39 3.87
C LYS A 21 -15.45 -5.57 4.54
N TRP A 22 -15.59 -6.67 3.83
CA TRP A 22 -16.12 -7.90 4.40
C TRP A 22 -15.27 -8.41 5.56
N GLY A 23 -13.94 -8.43 5.42
CA GLY A 23 -13.03 -8.89 6.48
C GLY A 23 -13.05 -8.07 7.78
N THR A 24 -13.72 -6.91 7.80
CA THR A 24 -13.84 -6.04 8.97
C THR A 24 -15.28 -5.76 9.40
N SER A 25 -16.27 -6.41 8.76
CA SER A 25 -17.70 -6.07 8.94
C SER A 25 -18.51 -7.10 9.73
N TYR A 26 -17.97 -8.28 10.09
CA TYR A 26 -18.79 -9.34 10.69
C TYR A 26 -18.82 -9.31 12.21
N LEU A 27 -17.66 -9.27 12.88
CA LEU A 27 -17.58 -9.34 14.34
C LEU A 27 -16.61 -8.28 14.87
N ALA A 28 -16.94 -7.69 16.04
CA ALA A 28 -16.03 -6.75 16.72
C ALA A 28 -14.67 -7.36 17.12
N LYS A 29 -14.58 -8.71 17.11
CA LYS A 29 -13.36 -9.49 17.38
C LYS A 29 -12.61 -9.90 16.11
N ASP A 30 -13.09 -9.53 14.93
CA ASP A 30 -12.38 -9.85 13.68
C ASP A 30 -10.98 -9.22 13.69
N PRO A 31 -9.97 -9.92 13.14
CA PRO A 31 -8.61 -9.41 13.13
C PRO A 31 -8.51 -8.11 12.32
N PRO A 32 -7.59 -7.20 12.68
CA PRO A 32 -7.41 -5.96 11.95
C PRO A 32 -6.93 -6.24 10.51
N VAL A 33 -7.53 -5.56 9.54
CA VAL A 33 -7.08 -5.54 8.14
C VAL A 33 -6.27 -4.28 7.90
N PHE A 34 -5.14 -4.36 7.20
CA PHE A 34 -4.28 -3.21 6.91
C PHE A 34 -4.17 -3.03 5.39
N ILE A 35 -4.53 -1.83 4.90
CA ILE A 35 -4.46 -1.49 3.47
C ILE A 35 -3.30 -0.54 3.20
N TYR A 36 -2.56 -0.79 2.12
CA TYR A 36 -1.54 0.12 1.59
C TYR A 36 -1.83 0.51 0.14
N HIS A 37 -1.28 1.65 -0.27
CA HIS A 37 -1.28 2.18 -1.62
C HIS A 37 0.16 2.38 -2.08
N ARG A 38 0.55 1.69 -3.14
CA ARG A 38 1.82 1.91 -3.83
C ARG A 38 1.74 3.14 -4.75
N ALA A 39 2.39 4.23 -4.37
CA ALA A 39 2.36 5.49 -5.13
C ALA A 39 3.70 5.84 -5.82
N LEU A 40 4.79 5.12 -5.51
CA LEU A 40 6.11 5.34 -6.13
C LEU A 40 6.07 5.13 -7.65
N ASN A 41 6.40 6.18 -8.38
CA ASN A 41 6.42 6.16 -9.83
C ASN A 41 7.70 5.50 -10.35
N LYS A 42 7.56 4.34 -10.98
CA LYS A 42 8.71 3.60 -11.52
C LYS A 42 9.07 4.03 -12.94
N THR A 43 8.09 4.45 -13.75
CA THR A 43 8.35 4.78 -15.16
C THR A 43 7.47 5.94 -15.61
N ALA A 44 7.99 6.82 -16.46
CA ALA A 44 7.23 7.95 -17.01
C ALA A 44 5.93 7.51 -17.71
N LEU A 45 5.93 6.33 -18.35
CA LEU A 45 4.80 5.85 -19.15
C LEU A 45 3.71 5.14 -18.32
N TYR A 46 4.12 4.33 -17.33
CA TYR A 46 3.22 3.43 -16.61
C TYR A 46 3.04 3.79 -15.12
N GLY A 47 3.70 4.83 -14.62
CA GLY A 47 3.49 5.26 -13.25
C GLY A 47 4.00 4.24 -12.22
N ALA A 48 3.23 4.09 -11.13
CA ALA A 48 3.32 2.99 -10.19
C ALA A 48 2.54 1.78 -10.74
N ASN A 49 3.25 0.78 -11.29
CA ASN A 49 2.62 -0.30 -12.02
C ASN A 49 2.47 -1.58 -11.19
N HIS A 50 1.63 -2.50 -11.66
CA HIS A 50 1.42 -3.80 -11.06
C HIS A 50 2.73 -4.59 -10.94
N GLY A 51 3.02 -5.08 -9.73
CA GLY A 51 4.21 -5.89 -9.43
C GLY A 51 5.45 -5.08 -9.00
N ASP A 52 5.44 -3.75 -9.15
CA ASP A 52 6.59 -2.91 -8.82
C ASP A 52 6.94 -2.88 -7.32
N GLN A 53 5.99 -3.25 -6.46
CA GLN A 53 6.17 -3.29 -5.01
C GLN A 53 7.02 -4.47 -4.52
N MET A 54 7.09 -5.58 -5.28
CA MET A 54 7.61 -6.86 -4.80
C MET A 54 9.07 -6.78 -4.32
N ARG A 55 9.90 -6.01 -5.05
CA ARG A 55 11.32 -5.80 -4.70
C ARG A 55 11.51 -4.92 -3.46
N TYR A 56 10.57 -4.01 -3.17
CA TYR A 56 10.60 -3.16 -1.97
C TYR A 56 10.17 -3.95 -0.74
N GLN A 57 9.13 -4.80 -0.87
CA GLN A 57 8.64 -5.66 0.21
C GLN A 57 9.74 -6.58 0.75
N THR A 58 10.62 -7.05 -0.14
CA THR A 58 11.71 -7.99 0.17
C THR A 58 13.04 -7.30 0.50
N TYR A 59 13.06 -5.96 0.59
CA TYR A 59 14.28 -5.17 0.82
C TYR A 59 15.42 -5.54 -0.13
N ASN A 60 15.08 -5.75 -1.40
CA ASN A 60 15.99 -6.28 -2.39
C ASN A 60 17.10 -5.26 -2.75
N PRO A 61 18.38 -5.67 -2.86
CA PRO A 61 19.48 -4.82 -3.33
C PRO A 61 19.15 -4.01 -4.59
N GLU A 62 18.46 -4.62 -5.56
CA GLU A 62 18.10 -4.00 -6.84
C GLU A 62 17.38 -2.65 -6.69
N VAL A 63 16.57 -2.48 -5.65
CA VAL A 63 15.86 -1.21 -5.41
C VAL A 63 16.56 -0.36 -4.37
N ARG A 64 17.09 -0.95 -3.30
CA ARG A 64 17.64 -0.19 -2.18
C ARG A 64 19.02 0.41 -2.46
N THR A 65 19.73 -0.06 -3.48
CA THR A 65 21.02 0.53 -3.89
C THR A 65 20.88 1.63 -4.93
N ILE A 66 19.66 1.96 -5.38
CA ILE A 66 19.42 3.00 -6.40
C ILE A 66 19.71 4.39 -5.82
N SER A 67 19.13 4.70 -4.67
CA SER A 67 19.34 5.97 -3.97
C SER A 67 18.96 5.84 -2.49
N PRO A 68 19.37 6.79 -1.63
CA PRO A 68 18.93 6.82 -0.24
C PRO A 68 17.40 6.84 -0.07
N ALA A 69 16.67 7.53 -0.95
CA ALA A 69 15.21 7.59 -0.90
C ALA A 69 14.56 6.24 -1.27
N GLN A 70 15.13 5.52 -2.23
CA GLN A 70 14.68 4.16 -2.57
C GLN A 70 14.97 3.17 -1.43
N ASP A 71 16.12 3.27 -0.77
CA ASP A 71 16.47 2.51 0.43
C ASP A 71 15.48 2.77 1.57
N GLU A 72 15.07 4.03 1.75
CA GLU A 72 14.09 4.41 2.78
C GLU A 72 12.71 3.82 2.51
N VAL A 73 12.18 3.94 1.29
CA VAL A 73 10.89 3.32 0.90
C VAL A 73 10.95 1.80 1.10
N ALA A 74 12.00 1.15 0.63
CA ALA A 74 12.16 -0.30 0.72
C ALA A 74 12.28 -0.75 2.18
N GLY A 75 13.11 -0.06 2.96
CA GLY A 75 13.38 -0.38 4.34
C GLY A 75 12.16 -0.26 5.23
N LYS A 76 11.39 0.81 5.08
CA LYS A 76 10.18 1.01 5.88
C LYS A 76 9.06 0.05 5.50
N PHE A 77 8.82 -0.19 4.20
CA PHE A 77 7.81 -1.17 3.78
C PHE A 77 8.17 -2.58 4.27
N HIS A 78 9.44 -2.98 4.12
CA HIS A 78 9.93 -4.24 4.64
C HIS A 78 9.75 -4.35 6.16
N ALA A 79 10.07 -3.30 6.92
CA ALA A 79 9.91 -3.28 8.38
C ALA A 79 8.44 -3.49 8.82
N TYR A 80 7.47 -2.87 8.15
CA TYR A 80 6.05 -3.14 8.40
C TYR A 80 5.69 -4.60 8.12
N CYS A 81 6.12 -5.14 6.97
CA CYS A 81 5.83 -6.53 6.59
C CYS A 81 6.41 -7.53 7.59
N VAL A 82 7.67 -7.39 7.97
CA VAL A 82 8.33 -8.30 8.93
C VAL A 82 7.68 -8.20 10.31
N SER A 83 7.31 -6.99 10.75
CA SER A 83 6.59 -6.79 12.02
C SER A 83 5.24 -7.49 12.02
N PHE A 84 4.48 -7.38 10.93
CA PHE A 84 3.22 -8.07 10.77
C PHE A 84 3.40 -9.60 10.76
N ILE A 85 4.35 -10.13 9.99
CA ILE A 85 4.61 -11.57 9.91
C ILE A 85 4.95 -12.15 11.29
N LEU A 86 5.78 -11.46 12.08
CA LEU A 86 6.26 -11.99 13.36
C LEU A 86 5.32 -11.73 14.53
N THR A 87 4.40 -10.78 14.42
CA THR A 87 3.62 -10.33 15.59
C THR A 87 2.14 -10.09 15.34
N SER A 88 1.68 -10.25 14.09
CA SER A 88 0.33 -9.87 13.64
C SER A 88 0.00 -8.37 13.75
N ASP A 89 0.97 -7.52 14.11
CA ASP A 89 0.83 -6.07 14.17
C ASP A 89 1.96 -5.40 13.36
N PRO A 90 1.64 -4.68 12.25
CA PRO A 90 2.66 -4.04 11.43
C PRO A 90 3.35 -2.90 12.18
N ASN A 91 2.86 -2.44 13.33
CA ASN A 91 3.41 -1.31 14.11
C ASN A 91 4.35 -1.74 15.23
N LYS A 92 4.37 -3.03 15.58
CA LYS A 92 5.20 -3.51 16.67
C LYS A 92 6.67 -3.40 16.29
N ALA A 93 7.42 -2.59 17.04
CA ALA A 93 8.87 -2.49 16.86
C ALA A 93 9.54 -3.82 17.26
N LEU A 94 10.29 -4.41 16.35
CA LEU A 94 11.03 -5.64 16.60
C LEU A 94 12.40 -5.29 17.18
N LYS A 95 12.66 -5.65 18.44
CA LYS A 95 14.01 -5.53 19.03
C LYS A 95 15.01 -6.49 18.38
N ALA A 96 14.53 -7.60 17.82
CA ALA A 96 15.36 -8.72 17.35
C ALA A 96 16.00 -8.51 15.97
N THR A 97 15.56 -7.54 15.15
CA THR A 97 16.13 -7.32 13.81
C THR A 97 17.40 -6.49 13.80
N GLY A 98 17.94 -6.11 14.98
CA GLY A 98 19.24 -5.45 15.13
C GLY A 98 19.37 -4.08 14.44
N ASN A 99 18.32 -3.61 13.76
CA ASN A 99 18.38 -2.45 12.91
C ASN A 99 17.34 -1.40 13.34
N PRO A 100 17.70 -0.49 14.27
CA PRO A 100 16.85 0.62 14.68
C PRO A 100 16.54 1.61 13.55
N ARG A 101 17.18 1.46 12.38
CA ARG A 101 17.12 2.38 11.23
C ARG A 101 15.71 2.64 10.69
N PHE A 102 14.77 1.70 10.83
CA PHE A 102 13.37 1.86 10.38
C PHE A 102 12.35 1.62 11.52
N ALA A 103 12.78 1.83 12.77
CA ALA A 103 11.91 1.72 13.93
C ALA A 103 10.94 2.92 14.04
N ASN A 104 11.39 4.10 13.62
CA ASN A 104 10.58 5.33 13.58
C ASN A 104 9.76 5.34 12.29
N ARG A 105 8.57 4.77 12.35
CA ARG A 105 7.61 4.70 11.25
C ARG A 105 6.22 5.14 11.75
N PRO A 106 5.41 5.85 10.95
CA PRO A 106 4.09 6.26 11.38
C PRO A 106 3.22 5.05 11.71
N GLN A 107 2.24 5.21 12.59
CA GLN A 107 1.33 4.10 12.88
C GLN A 107 0.48 3.82 11.65
N TRP A 108 0.53 2.59 11.12
CA TRP A 108 -0.36 2.06 10.10
C TRP A 108 -1.58 1.45 10.80
N PRO A 109 -2.72 2.16 10.86
CA PRO A 109 -3.88 1.70 11.60
C PRO A 109 -4.63 0.60 10.83
N GLY A 110 -5.33 -0.24 11.58
CA GLY A 110 -6.28 -1.18 11.03
C GLY A 110 -7.45 -0.43 10.38
N TRP A 111 -7.84 -0.90 9.20
CA TRP A 111 -8.96 -0.44 8.43
C TRP A 111 -10.28 -0.89 9.09
N LYS A 112 -11.33 -0.07 9.03
CA LYS A 112 -12.60 -0.33 9.75
C LYS A 112 -13.82 0.10 8.94
N GLY A 113 -14.76 -0.81 8.72
CA GLY A 113 -16.11 -0.46 8.25
C GLY A 113 -16.15 0.14 6.84
N GLY A 114 -15.27 -0.29 5.94
CA GLY A 114 -15.29 0.17 4.54
C GLY A 114 -14.63 1.53 4.28
N ARG A 115 -14.17 2.22 5.32
CA ARG A 115 -13.46 3.50 5.24
C ARG A 115 -12.27 3.50 6.20
N GLY A 116 -11.40 4.49 6.08
CA GLY A 116 -10.32 4.69 7.04
C GLY A 116 -9.00 5.03 6.38
N LEU A 117 -7.95 4.93 7.17
CA LEU A 117 -6.61 5.34 6.77
C LEU A 117 -5.90 4.21 6.00
N THR A 118 -4.94 4.59 5.18
CA THR A 118 -4.13 3.69 4.35
C THR A 118 -2.69 4.16 4.37
N LEU A 119 -1.75 3.21 4.40
CA LEU A 119 -0.34 3.51 4.24
C LEU A 119 -0.05 3.77 2.77
N VAL A 120 0.34 4.98 2.41
CA VAL A 120 0.79 5.36 1.07
C VAL A 120 2.31 5.26 1.01
N LEU A 121 2.85 4.52 0.05
CA LEU A 121 4.28 4.26 -0.10
C LEU A 121 4.87 4.98 -1.31
N GLY A 122 5.90 5.80 -1.07
CA GLY A 122 6.69 6.49 -2.09
C GLY A 122 5.92 7.57 -2.86
N GLU A 123 4.97 8.23 -2.22
CA GLU A 123 4.17 9.27 -2.87
C GLU A 123 5.06 10.42 -3.36
N GLY A 124 4.90 10.82 -4.63
CA GLY A 124 5.70 11.88 -5.24
C GLY A 124 7.16 11.51 -5.51
N ASN A 125 7.57 10.26 -5.27
CA ASN A 125 8.89 9.79 -5.68
C ASN A 125 8.86 9.43 -7.17
N ASP A 126 9.67 10.12 -7.97
CA ASP A 126 9.76 9.95 -9.42
C ASP A 126 11.20 9.70 -9.92
N GLU A 127 12.16 9.44 -9.02
CA GLU A 127 13.56 9.17 -9.36
C GLU A 127 13.69 8.06 -10.41
N ARG A 128 12.89 7.00 -10.27
CA ARG A 128 12.92 5.86 -11.20
C ARG A 128 12.23 6.16 -12.52
N ALA A 129 11.31 7.12 -12.53
CA ALA A 129 10.62 7.59 -13.72
C ALA A 129 11.42 8.63 -14.52
N GLY A 130 12.66 8.94 -14.11
CA GLY A 130 13.52 9.94 -14.74
C GLY A 130 13.37 11.36 -14.17
N GLY A 131 12.61 11.51 -13.07
CA GLY A 131 12.53 12.77 -12.33
C GLY A 131 13.60 12.89 -11.24
N THR A 132 13.49 13.93 -10.43
CA THR A 132 14.46 14.26 -9.37
C THR A 132 13.83 14.34 -7.98
N SER A 133 12.53 14.08 -7.86
CA SER A 133 11.81 14.14 -6.60
C SER A 133 11.98 12.83 -5.83
N ALA A 134 12.57 12.93 -4.64
CA ALA A 134 12.66 11.83 -3.68
C ALA A 134 11.29 11.47 -3.07
N GLY A 135 10.29 12.37 -3.16
CA GLY A 135 8.96 12.17 -2.59
C GLY A 135 8.97 11.92 -1.07
N VAL A 136 7.94 11.23 -0.61
CA VAL A 136 7.79 10.78 0.79
C VAL A 136 7.81 9.27 0.82
N ALA A 137 8.69 8.68 1.63
CA ALA A 137 8.86 7.23 1.68
C ALA A 137 7.57 6.51 2.09
N GLU A 138 6.87 7.06 3.08
CA GLU A 138 5.61 6.55 3.60
C GLU A 138 4.79 7.67 4.26
N ASN A 139 3.48 7.60 4.09
CA ASN A 139 2.54 8.48 4.78
C ASN A 139 1.25 7.72 5.09
N VAL A 140 0.52 8.13 6.12
CA VAL A 140 -0.78 7.55 6.45
C VAL A 140 -1.84 8.59 6.17
N LYS A 141 -2.74 8.29 5.23
CA LYS A 141 -3.76 9.22 4.75
C LYS A 141 -5.12 8.56 4.68
N GLU A 142 -6.17 9.38 4.59
CA GLU A 142 -7.51 8.88 4.29
C GLU A 142 -7.51 8.16 2.94
N ASN A 143 -8.07 6.95 2.93
CA ASN A 143 -8.22 6.16 1.73
C ASN A 143 -9.46 6.60 0.94
N GLY A 144 -9.46 7.82 0.40
CA GLY A 144 -10.61 8.38 -0.33
C GLY A 144 -10.46 8.43 -1.85
N TRP A 145 -9.27 8.08 -2.38
CA TRP A 145 -8.87 8.43 -3.76
C TRP A 145 -9.64 7.71 -4.88
N ALA A 146 -10.29 6.56 -4.59
CA ALA A 146 -11.03 5.74 -5.56
C ALA A 146 -12.44 5.37 -5.07
N ASP A 147 -13.03 6.17 -4.17
CA ASP A 147 -14.32 5.81 -3.54
C ASP A 147 -15.46 5.75 -4.56
N LYS A 148 -15.56 6.74 -5.45
CA LYS A 148 -16.63 6.79 -6.46
C LYS A 148 -16.55 5.61 -7.42
N GLU A 149 -15.34 5.27 -7.85
CA GLU A 149 -15.06 4.18 -8.77
C GLU A 149 -15.32 2.84 -8.11
N CYS A 150 -14.93 2.67 -6.83
CA CYS A 150 -15.21 1.44 -6.12
C CYS A 150 -16.68 1.27 -5.74
N ASP A 151 -17.38 2.33 -5.37
CA ASP A 151 -18.83 2.29 -5.21
C ASP A 151 -19.54 1.87 -6.50
N PHE A 152 -19.06 2.34 -7.66
CA PHE A 152 -19.56 1.88 -8.95
C PHE A 152 -19.31 0.39 -9.16
N TRP A 153 -18.06 -0.07 -9.00
CA TRP A 153 -17.71 -1.46 -9.26
C TRP A 153 -18.38 -2.43 -8.28
N TRP A 154 -18.45 -2.11 -7.00
CA TRP A 154 -19.14 -2.95 -6.00
C TRP A 154 -20.62 -3.13 -6.35
N ARG A 155 -21.32 -2.06 -6.75
CA ARG A 155 -22.72 -2.17 -7.20
C ARG A 155 -22.88 -3.03 -8.44
N MET A 156 -21.88 -3.08 -9.32
CA MET A 156 -21.93 -3.87 -10.54
C MET A 156 -21.60 -5.34 -10.27
N THR A 157 -20.64 -5.63 -9.38
CA THR A 157 -20.23 -6.99 -9.04
C THR A 157 -21.16 -7.69 -8.04
N GLU A 158 -21.96 -6.93 -7.28
CA GLU A 158 -22.98 -7.49 -6.37
C GLU A 158 -24.28 -7.89 -7.09
N LYS A 159 -24.45 -7.51 -8.36
CA LYS A 159 -25.56 -8.02 -9.18
C LYS A 159 -25.22 -9.45 -9.59
N TYR A 160 -26.06 -10.41 -9.20
CA TYR A 160 -26.02 -11.75 -9.78
C TYR A 160 -26.39 -11.65 -11.27
N GLU A 161 -25.80 -12.51 -12.10
CA GLU A 161 -26.25 -12.64 -13.48
C GLU A 161 -27.66 -13.23 -13.49
N ASP A 162 -28.60 -12.51 -14.11
CA ASP A 162 -29.85 -13.03 -14.64
C ASP A 162 -29.62 -13.41 -16.11
#